data_AF-A0A2V9K1A7-F1
#
_entry.id   AF-A0A2V9K1A7-F1
#
_cell.length_a   1.000
_cell.length_b   1.000
_cell.length_c   1.000
_cell.angle_alpha   90.00
_cell.angle_beta   90.00
_cell.angle_gamma   90.00
#
_symmetry.space_group_name_H-M   'P 1'
#
loop_
_entity.id
_entity.type
_entity.pdbx_description
1 polymer ?
#
loop_
_entity_poly.entity_id
_entity_poly.type
_entity_poly.pdbx_seq_one_letter_code
_entity_poly.pdbx_strand_id
1 'polypeptide(L)'
;MANGGTIFLDEIGEAPQELQVKLLRVIQESEIMPIGFHQPRKVDVRIIASTNRDLRAEVERGNFRQDLYFRINVFSVTIPPLRERPKDIPHLADFFLKQFRTKLNRRVGDFLPDTRRLLESYSWPGNVRELQNEIERLVLLA
;
A
#
# COMPACT_ATOMS: atom_id res chain seq x y z
N MET A 1 8.14 -10.94 -17.16
CA MET A 1 8.35 -9.49 -17.42
C MET A 1 8.94 -8.71 -16.24
N ALA A 2 9.38 -9.34 -15.14
CA ALA A 2 10.04 -8.64 -14.02
C ALA A 2 11.52 -9.03 -13.82
N ASN A 3 12.09 -9.87 -14.70
CA ASN A 3 13.49 -10.33 -14.57
C ASN A 3 14.45 -9.14 -14.70
N GLY A 4 15.33 -8.96 -13.71
CA GLY A 4 16.17 -7.76 -13.53
C GLY A 4 15.43 -6.55 -12.92
N GLY A 5 14.21 -6.74 -12.41
CA GLY A 5 13.32 -5.67 -11.96
C GLY A 5 12.85 -5.82 -10.52
N THR A 6 11.76 -5.11 -10.19
CA THR A 6 11.12 -5.16 -8.86
C THR A 6 9.66 -5.59 -8.99
N ILE A 7 9.22 -6.49 -8.10
CA ILE A 7 7.83 -6.90 -7.95
C ILE A 7 7.30 -6.31 -6.65
N PHE A 8 6.13 -5.67 -6.73
CA PHE A 8 5.36 -5.23 -5.58
C PHE A 8 4.19 -6.21 -5.34
N LEU A 9 4.14 -6.78 -4.13
CA LEU A 9 3.09 -7.71 -3.69
C LEU A 9 2.23 -6.99 -2.66
N ASP A 10 1.02 -6.58 -3.08
CA ASP A 10 0.09 -5.94 -2.16
C ASP A 10 -0.70 -6.98 -1.34
N GLU A 11 -1.04 -6.61 -0.11
CA GLU A 11 -1.79 -7.43 0.84
C GLU A 11 -1.29 -8.89 0.99
N ILE A 12 0.02 -9.10 1.12
CA ILE A 12 0.62 -10.45 1.19
C ILE A 12 0.05 -11.31 2.35
N GLY A 13 -0.46 -10.69 3.40
CA GLY A 13 -1.13 -11.37 4.51
C GLY A 13 -2.45 -12.07 4.14
N GLU A 14 -3.05 -11.73 2.99
CA GLU A 14 -4.25 -12.40 2.43
C GLU A 14 -3.88 -13.58 1.51
N ALA A 15 -2.59 -13.79 1.23
CA ALA A 15 -2.14 -14.82 0.31
C ALA A 15 -2.54 -16.23 0.80
N PRO A 16 -3.22 -17.05 -0.02
CA PRO A 16 -3.49 -18.44 0.33
C PRO A 16 -2.20 -19.23 0.59
N GLN A 17 -2.26 -20.25 1.44
CA GLN A 17 -1.11 -21.09 1.81
C GLN A 17 -0.33 -21.62 0.59
N GLU A 18 -1.03 -22.05 -0.46
CA GLU A 18 -0.38 -22.54 -1.68
C GLU A 18 0.46 -21.45 -2.38
N LEU A 19 -0.01 -20.20 -2.38
CA LEU A 19 0.72 -19.07 -2.94
C LEU A 19 1.94 -18.74 -2.08
N GLN A 20 1.82 -18.84 -0.76
CA GLN A 20 2.94 -18.62 0.16
C GLN A 20 4.09 -19.61 -0.11
N VAL A 21 3.80 -20.88 -0.42
CA VAL A 21 4.83 -21.86 -0.82
C VAL A 21 5.54 -21.45 -2.10
N LYS A 22 4.77 -21.02 -3.11
CA LYS A 22 5.35 -20.58 -4.39
C LYS A 22 6.22 -19.34 -4.20
N LEU A 23 5.76 -18.36 -3.41
CA LEU A 23 6.53 -17.16 -3.07
C LEU A 23 7.82 -17.49 -2.33
N LEU A 24 7.78 -18.42 -1.38
CA LEU A 24 8.97 -18.87 -0.66
C LEU A 24 10.03 -19.44 -1.61
N ARG A 25 9.64 -20.25 -2.59
CA ARG A 25 10.56 -20.76 -3.62
C ARG A 25 11.18 -19.65 -4.46
N VAL A 26 10.38 -18.65 -4.86
CA VAL A 26 10.91 -17.49 -5.60
C VAL A 26 11.95 -16.73 -4.76
N ILE A 27 11.71 -16.55 -3.46
CA ILE A 27 12.61 -15.81 -2.57
C ILE A 27 13.87 -16.62 -2.25
N GLN A 28 13.77 -17.94 -2.09
CA GLN A 28 14.89 -18.78 -1.68
C GLN A 28 15.74 -19.29 -2.83
N GLU A 29 15.09 -19.77 -3.89
CA GLU A 29 15.74 -20.46 -5.01
C GLU A 29 15.93 -19.53 -6.23
N SER A 30 15.36 -18.33 -6.19
CA SER A 30 15.33 -17.42 -7.35
C SER A 30 14.75 -18.11 -8.59
N GLU A 31 13.73 -18.95 -8.39
CA GLU A 31 13.12 -19.77 -9.43
C GLU A 31 11.59 -19.64 -9.43
N ILE A 32 11.01 -19.61 -10.62
CA ILE A 32 9.55 -19.68 -10.83
C ILE A 32 9.20 -20.91 -11.65
N MET A 33 8.04 -21.51 -11.36
CA MET A 33 7.46 -22.59 -12.15
C MET A 33 6.21 -22.07 -12.88
N PRO A 34 6.30 -21.75 -14.18
CA PRO A 34 5.12 -21.33 -14.94
C PRO A 34 4.08 -22.45 -15.01
N ILE A 35 2.79 -22.09 -15.01
CA ILE A 35 1.70 -23.06 -15.11
C ILE A 35 1.82 -23.81 -16.45
N GLY A 36 1.76 -25.14 -16.40
CA GLY A 36 1.86 -26.00 -17.59
C GLY A 36 3.29 -26.29 -18.08
N PHE A 37 4.32 -25.84 -17.36
CA PHE A 37 5.71 -26.17 -17.65
C PHE A 37 6.24 -27.22 -16.66
N HIS A 38 7.24 -27.99 -17.06
CA HIS A 38 7.87 -29.04 -16.23
C HIS A 38 9.24 -28.65 -15.66
N GLN A 39 9.82 -27.53 -16.10
CA GLN A 39 11.13 -27.05 -15.61
C GLN A 39 11.03 -25.64 -15.02
N PRO A 40 11.65 -25.40 -13.85
CA PRO A 40 11.72 -24.07 -13.26
C PRO A 40 12.58 -23.14 -14.13
N ARG A 41 12.31 -21.83 -14.00
CA ARG A 41 13.08 -20.78 -14.65
C ARG A 41 13.69 -19.89 -13.59
N LYS A 42 15.01 -19.67 -13.68
CA LYS A 42 15.71 -18.70 -12.84
C LYS A 42 15.22 -17.28 -13.13
N VAL A 43 15.06 -16.51 -12.07
CA VAL A 43 14.62 -15.12 -12.07
C VAL A 43 15.46 -14.31 -11.09
N ASP A 44 15.86 -13.12 -11.52
CA ASP A 44 16.45 -12.11 -10.66
C ASP A 44 15.41 -11.02 -10.42
N VAL A 45 14.83 -10.97 -9.21
CA VAL A 45 13.76 -10.03 -8.88
C VAL A 45 13.94 -9.48 -7.48
N ARG A 46 13.84 -8.16 -7.33
CA ARG A 46 13.65 -7.53 -6.03
C ARG A 46 12.18 -7.63 -5.64
N ILE A 47 11.90 -8.03 -4.40
CA ILE A 47 10.53 -8.15 -3.89
C ILE A 47 10.29 -7.05 -2.86
N ILE A 48 9.19 -6.34 -3.02
CA ILE A 48 8.62 -5.43 -2.02
C ILE A 48 7.21 -5.93 -1.72
N ALA A 49 6.88 -6.10 -0.45
CA ALA A 49 5.56 -6.57 -0.03
C ALA A 49 4.92 -5.57 0.94
N SER A 50 3.60 -5.41 0.85
CA SER A 50 2.79 -4.66 1.80
C SER A 50 1.72 -5.55 2.42
N THR A 51 1.28 -5.17 3.61
CA THR A 51 0.16 -5.80 4.30
C THR A 51 -0.40 -4.85 5.35
N ASN A 52 -1.70 -4.95 5.57
CA ASN A 52 -2.42 -4.30 6.67
C ASN A 52 -2.60 -5.23 7.88
N ARG A 53 -2.23 -6.50 7.78
CA ARG A 53 -2.31 -7.49 8.86
C ARG A 53 -1.03 -7.53 9.67
N ASP A 54 -1.15 -7.85 10.95
CA ASP A 54 0.01 -8.25 11.76
C ASP A 54 0.43 -9.66 11.37
N LEU A 55 1.47 -9.76 10.55
CA LEU A 55 1.98 -11.05 10.08
C LEU A 55 2.48 -11.95 11.21
N ARG A 56 2.97 -11.38 12.33
CA ARG A 56 3.39 -12.21 13.47
C ARG A 56 2.18 -12.90 14.09
N ALA A 57 1.09 -12.17 14.29
CA ALA A 57 -0.17 -12.73 14.77
C ALA A 57 -0.76 -13.75 13.78
N GLU A 58 -0.66 -13.50 12.47
CA GLU A 58 -1.13 -14.46 11.45
C GLU A 58 -0.27 -15.73 11.39
N VAL A 59 1.03 -15.66 11.72
CA VAL A 59 1.88 -16.84 11.91
C VAL A 59 1.42 -17.66 13.12
N GLU A 60 1.16 -17.01 14.25
CA GLU A 60 0.66 -17.67 15.47
C GLU A 60 -0.70 -18.36 15.25
N ARG A 61 -1.55 -17.79 14.38
CA ARG A 61 -2.84 -18.37 13.98
C ARG A 61 -2.73 -19.48 12.93
N GLY A 62 -1.54 -19.71 12.36
CA GLY A 62 -1.34 -20.69 11.28
C GLY A 62 -1.84 -20.24 9.90
N ASN A 63 -2.25 -18.98 9.75
CA ASN A 63 -2.70 -18.42 8.48
C ASN A 63 -1.53 -17.98 7.58
N PHE A 64 -0.38 -17.73 8.19
CA PHE A 64 0.83 -17.31 7.47
C PHE A 64 2.02 -18.20 7.85
N ARG A 65 2.82 -18.59 6.86
CA ARG A 65 3.96 -19.46 7.13
C ARG A 65 5.09 -18.71 7.81
N GLN A 66 5.61 -19.31 8.89
CA GLN A 66 6.72 -18.77 9.65
C GLN A 66 8.00 -18.61 8.82
N ASP A 67 8.29 -19.56 7.92
CA ASP A 67 9.47 -19.51 7.04
C ASP A 67 9.42 -18.34 6.05
N LEU A 68 8.26 -18.07 5.46
CA LEU A 68 8.03 -16.92 4.61
C LEU A 68 8.12 -15.61 5.39
N TYR A 69 7.54 -15.54 6.59
CA TYR A 69 7.60 -14.36 7.47
C TYR A 69 9.04 -13.92 7.71
N PHE A 70 9.92 -14.84 8.10
CA PHE A 70 11.32 -14.50 8.35
C PHE A 70 12.07 -14.06 7.10
N ARG A 71 11.69 -14.56 5.91
CA ARG A 71 12.33 -14.17 4.65
C ARG A 71 11.92 -12.78 4.17
N ILE A 72 10.66 -12.37 4.38
CA ILE A 72 10.18 -11.06 3.95
C ILE A 72 10.40 -9.97 5.02
N ASN A 73 10.42 -10.34 6.30
CA ASN A 73 10.58 -9.40 7.41
C ASN A 73 12.06 -9.11 7.77
N VAL A 74 12.96 -9.20 6.78
CA VAL A 74 14.38 -8.81 6.95
C VAL A 74 14.51 -7.30 7.10
N PHE A 75 13.69 -6.55 6.33
CA PHE A 75 13.62 -5.10 6.40
C PHE A 75 12.16 -4.67 6.27
N SER A 76 11.62 -4.08 7.33
CA SER A 76 10.23 -3.61 7.37
C SER A 76 10.16 -2.10 7.52
N VAL A 77 9.21 -1.49 6.80
CA VAL A 77 8.91 -0.07 6.88
C VAL A 77 7.46 0.07 7.30
N THR A 78 7.24 0.57 8.51
CA THR A 78 5.89 0.85 9.01
C THR A 78 5.45 2.23 8.54
N ILE A 79 4.36 2.28 7.78
CA ILE A 79 3.74 3.55 7.36
C ILE A 79 2.71 3.95 8.43
N PRO A 80 2.92 5.04 9.18
CA PRO A 80 1.97 5.47 10.20
C PRO A 80 0.64 5.94 9.57
N PRO A 81 -0.49 5.72 10.27
CA PRO A 81 -1.76 6.27 9.85
C PRO A 81 -1.73 7.80 9.87
N LEU A 82 -2.60 8.43 9.09
CA LEU A 82 -2.61 9.87 8.87
C LEU A 82 -2.81 10.68 10.17
N ARG A 83 -3.58 10.14 11.12
CA ARG A 83 -3.76 10.70 12.48
C ARG A 83 -2.46 10.89 13.28
N GLU A 84 -1.43 10.09 12.99
CA GLU A 84 -0.13 10.18 13.67
C GLU A 84 0.83 11.15 12.96
N ARG A 85 0.43 11.69 11.80
CA ARG A 85 1.19 12.64 10.99
C ARG A 85 0.32 13.80 10.50
N PRO A 86 -0.30 14.58 11.41
CA PRO A 86 -1.21 15.65 11.03
C PRO A 86 -0.57 16.75 10.17
N LYS A 87 0.75 16.95 10.30
CA LYS A 87 1.51 17.93 9.51
C LYS A 87 1.56 17.62 8.01
N ASP A 88 1.30 16.37 7.62
CA ASP A 88 1.25 15.96 6.21
C ASP A 88 -0.11 16.31 5.58
N ILE A 89 -1.17 16.48 6.38
CA ILE A 89 -2.55 16.68 5.91
C ILE A 89 -2.67 17.93 5.01
N PRO A 90 -2.16 19.12 5.37
CA PRO A 90 -2.30 20.30 4.53
C PRO A 90 -1.65 20.13 3.15
N HIS A 91 -0.46 19.52 3.12
CA HIS A 91 0.30 19.29 1.88
C HIS A 91 -0.42 18.31 0.96
N LEU A 92 -0.93 17.20 1.52
CA LEU A 92 -1.74 16.25 0.78
C LEU A 92 -3.05 16.89 0.29
N ALA A 93 -3.68 17.71 1.13
CA ALA A 93 -4.93 18.35 0.78
C ALA A 93 -4.77 19.34 -0.38
N ASP A 94 -3.74 20.18 -0.34
CA ASP A 94 -3.44 21.13 -1.41
C ASP A 94 -3.07 20.40 -2.72
N PHE A 95 -2.34 19.28 -2.62
CA PHE A 95 -2.05 18.43 -3.77
C PHE A 95 -3.33 17.90 -4.43
N PHE A 96 -4.23 17.30 -3.66
CA PHE A 96 -5.49 16.77 -4.20
C PHE A 96 -6.41 17.87 -4.71
N LEU A 97 -6.48 19.02 -4.03
CA LEU A 97 -7.26 20.17 -4.49
C LEU A 97 -6.81 20.62 -5.89
N LYS A 98 -5.49 20.76 -6.10
CA LYS A 98 -4.92 21.08 -7.41
C LYS A 98 -5.20 20.01 -8.46
N GLN A 99 -5.09 18.74 -8.08
CA GLN A 99 -5.38 17.61 -8.95
C GLN A 99 -6.84 17.63 -9.43
N PHE A 100 -7.80 17.81 -8.51
CA PHE A 100 -9.23 17.75 -8.82
C PHE A 100 -9.77 19.01 -9.49
N ARG A 101 -9.23 20.21 -9.18
CA ARG A 101 -9.52 21.43 -9.97
C ARG A 101 -9.27 21.20 -11.46
N THR A 102 -8.11 20.62 -11.78
CA THR A 102 -7.71 20.31 -13.16
C THR A 102 -8.57 19.20 -13.75
N LYS A 103 -8.70 18.07 -13.05
CA LYS A 103 -9.44 16.89 -13.51
C LYS A 103 -10.92 17.18 -13.78
N LEU A 104 -11.57 17.99 -12.94
CA LEU A 104 -13.00 18.31 -13.00
C LEU A 104 -13.29 19.62 -13.74
N ASN A 105 -12.25 20.33 -14.21
CA ASN A 105 -12.36 21.64 -14.85
C ASN A 105 -13.17 22.65 -14.03
N ARG A 106 -12.93 22.69 -12.70
CA ARG A 106 -13.62 23.55 -11.74
C ARG A 106 -12.70 24.64 -11.22
N ARG A 107 -13.21 25.86 -11.15
CA ARG A 107 -12.49 27.02 -10.58
C ARG A 107 -12.85 27.18 -9.11
N VAL A 108 -12.28 26.33 -8.26
CA VAL A 108 -12.46 26.41 -6.79
C VAL A 108 -11.32 27.21 -6.18
N GLY A 109 -11.59 28.05 -5.17
CA GLY A 109 -10.60 28.78 -4.39
C GLY A 109 -9.83 27.88 -3.40
N ASP A 110 -8.79 28.43 -2.77
CA ASP A 110 -7.99 27.69 -1.78
C ASP A 110 -8.75 27.44 -0.48
N PHE A 111 -8.30 26.47 0.32
CA PHE A 111 -8.91 26.20 1.61
C PHE A 111 -8.77 27.40 2.55
N LEU A 112 -9.90 27.82 3.13
CA LEU A 112 -9.93 28.81 4.19
C LEU A 112 -9.18 28.28 5.43
N PRO A 113 -8.62 29.17 6.29
CA PRO A 113 -7.91 28.76 7.51
C PRO A 113 -8.73 27.85 8.42
N ASP A 114 -10.05 28.07 8.51
CA ASP A 114 -10.93 27.24 9.33
C ASP A 114 -11.12 25.85 8.73
N THR A 115 -11.24 25.75 7.41
CA THR A 115 -11.30 24.46 6.70
C THR A 115 -10.01 23.66 6.91
N ARG A 116 -8.84 24.31 6.84
CA ARG A 116 -7.55 23.66 7.11
C ARG A 116 -7.47 23.09 8.53
N ARG A 117 -7.90 23.89 9.52
CA ARG A 117 -7.98 23.44 10.92
C ARG A 117 -8.90 22.23 11.09
N LEU A 118 -10.06 22.23 10.41
CA LEU A 118 -10.97 21.08 10.44
C LEU A 118 -10.33 19.83 9.82
N LEU A 119 -9.71 19.96 8.64
CA LEU A 119 -9.00 18.86 7.99
C LEU A 119 -7.89 18.29 8.88
N GLU A 120 -7.12 19.13 9.56
CA GLU A 120 -6.06 18.70 10.49
C GLU A 120 -6.59 18.05 11.76
N SER A 121 -7.77 18.48 12.24
CA SER A 121 -8.38 17.97 13.48
C SER A 121 -9.07 16.62 13.33
N TYR A 122 -9.44 16.24 12.10
CA TYR A 122 -10.13 14.99 11.84
C TYR A 122 -9.16 13.79 11.84
N SER A 123 -9.64 12.65 12.32
CA SER A 123 -8.79 11.46 12.55
C SER A 123 -8.47 10.65 11.28
N TRP A 124 -9.20 10.88 10.19
CA TRP A 124 -9.01 10.18 8.90
C TRP A 124 -8.88 8.65 9.05
N PRO A 125 -9.92 7.93 9.52
CA PRO A 125 -9.90 6.47 9.64
C PRO A 125 -9.54 5.75 8.32
N GLY A 126 -9.93 6.29 7.17
CA GLY A 126 -9.55 5.81 5.83
C GLY A 126 -8.27 6.45 5.28
N ASN A 127 -7.50 7.16 6.11
CA ASN A 127 -6.21 7.76 5.82
C ASN A 127 -6.25 8.62 4.53
N VAL A 128 -5.21 8.51 3.71
CA VAL A 128 -5.04 9.28 2.47
C VAL A 128 -6.17 9.02 1.48
N ARG A 129 -6.75 7.80 1.44
CA ARG A 129 -7.87 7.48 0.54
C ARG A 129 -9.14 8.26 0.92
N GLU A 130 -9.46 8.34 2.21
CA GLU A 130 -10.60 9.13 2.69
C GLU A 130 -10.37 10.62 2.45
N LEU A 131 -9.18 11.15 2.77
CA LEU A 131 -8.82 12.54 2.49
C LEU A 131 -8.98 12.90 1.01
N GLN A 132 -8.47 12.04 0.11
CA GLN A 132 -8.59 12.23 -1.33
C GLN A 132 -10.05 12.29 -1.77
N ASN A 133 -10.88 11.34 -1.32
CA ASN A 133 -12.29 11.27 -1.68
C ASN A 133 -13.09 12.48 -1.15
N GLU A 134 -12.80 12.92 0.07
CA GLU A 134 -13.46 14.08 0.67
C GLU A 134 -13.12 15.35 -0.11
N ILE A 135 -11.86 15.53 -0.53
CA ILE A 135 -11.47 16.70 -1.33
C ILE A 135 -12.09 16.65 -2.73
N GLU A 136 -12.16 15.47 -3.37
CA GLU A 136 -12.89 15.32 -4.64
C GLU A 136 -14.36 15.74 -4.47
N ARG A 137 -15.01 15.29 -3.38
CA ARG A 137 -16.38 15.69 -3.02
C ARG A 137 -16.51 17.20 -2.81
N LEU A 138 -15.61 17.83 -2.06
CA LEU A 138 -15.63 19.28 -1.82
C LEU A 138 -15.50 20.07 -3.13
N VAL A 139 -14.64 19.65 -4.06
CA VAL A 139 -14.49 20.29 -5.37
C VAL A 139 -15.72 20.10 -6.26
N LEU A 140 -16.40 18.95 -6.16
CA LEU A 140 -17.65 18.69 -6.90
C LEU A 140 -18.83 19.56 -6.42
N LEU A 141 -18.87 19.86 -5.12
CA LEU A 141 -19.94 20.63 -4.49
C LEU A 141 -19.73 22.16 -4.58
N ALA A 142 -18.52 22.59 -4.94
CA ALA A 142 -18.13 24.00 -5.06
C ALA A 142 -18.51 24.65 -6.41
#